data_AF-A0AAJ0LBV9-F1
#
_entry.id   AF-A0AAJ0LBV9-F1
#
_cell.length_a   1.000
_cell.length_b   1.000
_cell.length_c   1.000
_cell.angle_alpha   90.00
_cell.angle_beta   90.00
_cell.angle_gamma   90.00
#
_symmetry.space_group_name_H-M   'P 1'
#
loop_
_entity.id
_entity.type
_entity.pdbx_description
1 polymer ?
#
loop_
_entity_poly.entity_id
_entity_poly.type
_entity_poly.pdbx_seq_one_letter_code
_entity_poly.pdbx_strand_id
1 'polypeptide(L)'
;MVPDVSFVLPPEDEAKAAAVYEKQLMRSYGADGAPPIMLLIAYAYRQSGMLMVHRPESCYPGSGFTITDIRDVDIPLGKGISAPGRFLTTVRDTRTEQVLYWTRLGNRFPVSWDDQRRSIAMQNLAGLVPDGALIRFSIIDPDAKAAEATMMGFAKTLFESCGASGRALLAGPINA
;
A
#
# COMPACT_ATOMS: atom_id res chain seq x y z
N MET A 1 5.45 13.88 24.07
CA MET A 1 4.37 14.18 23.11
C MET A 1 4.41 13.08 22.07
N VAL A 2 3.37 12.27 21.96
CA VAL A 2 3.31 11.25 20.88
C VAL A 2 3.07 12.03 19.59
N PRO A 3 3.88 11.87 18.52
CA PRO A 3 3.61 12.54 17.26
C PRO A 3 2.20 12.18 16.75
N ASP A 4 1.53 13.13 16.11
CA ASP A 4 0.19 12.90 15.54
C ASP A 4 0.25 11.77 14.50
N VAL A 5 -0.32 10.61 14.85
CA VAL A 5 -0.40 9.42 14.00
C VAL A 5 -1.83 9.29 13.48
N SER A 6 -2.20 10.21 12.60
CA SER A 6 -3.51 10.21 11.92
C SER A 6 -3.38 9.59 10.53
N PHE A 7 -4.09 8.48 10.28
CA PHE A 7 -4.11 7.82 8.97
C PHE A 7 -4.92 8.63 7.97
N VAL A 8 -4.36 8.85 6.78
CA VAL A 8 -5.14 9.36 5.63
C VAL A 8 -5.99 8.22 5.07
N LEU A 9 -7.31 8.38 5.11
CA LEU A 9 -8.30 7.41 4.63
C LEU A 9 -9.21 8.08 3.59
N PRO A 10 -9.86 7.31 2.70
CA PRO A 10 -10.90 7.86 1.83
C PRO A 10 -12.00 8.59 2.64
N PRO A 11 -12.60 9.67 2.10
CA PRO A 11 -13.78 10.32 2.67
C PRO A 11 -14.91 9.32 2.99
N GLU A 12 -15.78 9.60 3.97
CA GLU A 12 -16.77 8.62 4.48
C GLU A 12 -17.84 8.21 3.44
N ASP A 13 -18.23 9.14 2.57
CA ASP A 13 -19.10 8.90 1.42
C ASP A 13 -18.42 8.00 0.37
N GLU A 14 -17.13 8.21 0.11
CA GLU A 14 -16.30 7.32 -0.70
C GLU A 14 -15.95 6.01 0.01
N ALA A 15 -15.87 5.97 1.34
CA ALA A 15 -15.51 4.79 2.11
C ALA A 15 -16.57 3.69 2.01
N LYS A 16 -17.84 4.07 1.87
CA LYS A 16 -18.94 3.15 1.57
C LYS A 16 -18.87 2.61 0.14
N ALA A 17 -18.36 3.40 -0.81
CA ALA A 17 -18.04 2.92 -2.16
C ALA A 17 -16.75 2.05 -2.17
N ALA A 18 -15.83 2.33 -1.26
CA ALA A 18 -14.61 1.56 -0.99
C ALA A 18 -14.85 0.35 -0.06
N ALA A 19 -16.11 0.02 0.27
CA ALA A 19 -16.52 -1.21 0.96
C ALA A 19 -16.16 -2.50 0.19
N VAL A 20 -15.41 -2.35 -0.90
CA VAL A 20 -14.63 -3.38 -1.60
C VAL A 20 -13.51 -3.95 -0.73
N TYR A 21 -13.07 -3.27 0.35
CA TYR A 21 -12.16 -3.85 1.33
C TYR A 21 -12.93 -4.58 2.43
N GLU A 22 -12.95 -5.91 2.34
CA GLU A 22 -13.59 -6.77 3.35
C GLU A 22 -12.89 -6.68 4.71
N LYS A 23 -11.57 -6.47 4.73
CA LYS A 23 -10.77 -6.38 5.96
C LYS A 23 -9.71 -5.29 5.86
N GLN A 24 -9.53 -4.56 6.96
CA GLN A 24 -8.51 -3.53 7.09
C GLN A 24 -7.67 -3.75 8.34
N LEU A 25 -6.37 -3.51 8.24
CA LEU A 25 -5.43 -3.47 9.34
C LEU A 25 -4.70 -2.12 9.31
N MET A 26 -4.76 -1.40 10.43
CA MET A 26 -3.98 -0.17 10.64
C MET A 26 -3.09 -0.35 11.87
N ARG A 27 -1.80 -0.05 11.75
CA ARG A 27 -0.80 -0.16 12.81
C ARG A 27 0.23 0.96 12.67
N SER A 28 0.69 1.49 13.79
CA SER A 28 1.82 2.41 13.83
C SER A 28 3.01 1.72 14.50
N TYR A 29 4.19 1.83 13.90
CA TYR A 29 5.44 1.28 14.40
C TYR A 29 6.40 2.42 14.70
N GLY A 30 6.72 2.63 15.97
CA GLY A 30 7.67 3.65 16.42
C GLY A 30 9.05 3.07 16.69
N ALA A 31 10.08 3.89 16.53
CA ALA A 31 11.44 3.64 16.98
C ALA A 31 11.98 4.91 17.66
N ASP A 32 12.91 4.75 18.59
CA ASP A 32 13.46 5.89 19.32
C ASP A 32 14.19 6.85 18.37
N GLY A 33 13.82 8.12 18.39
CA GLY A 33 14.43 9.16 17.56
C GLY A 33 14.01 9.17 16.09
N ALA A 34 13.04 8.33 15.67
CA ALA A 34 12.53 8.29 14.30
C ALA A 34 11.02 8.55 14.24
N PRO A 35 10.51 9.21 13.18
CA PRO A 35 9.08 9.29 12.92
C PRO A 35 8.46 7.88 12.80
N PRO A 36 7.25 7.65 13.33
CA PRO A 36 6.62 6.34 13.26
C PRO A 36 6.18 5.99 11.84
N ILE A 37 6.27 4.71 11.49
CA ILE A 37 5.73 4.16 10.25
C ILE A 37 4.27 3.80 10.44
N MET A 38 3.40 4.37 9.62
CA MET A 38 1.98 4.05 9.58
C MET A 38 1.72 2.97 8.52
N LEU A 39 1.44 1.75 8.96
CA LEU A 39 1.05 0.62 8.11
C LEU A 39 -0.47 0.57 7.96
N LEU A 40 -0.93 0.56 6.71
CA LEU A 40 -2.30 0.24 6.32
C LEU A 40 -2.29 -0.95 5.37
N ILE A 41 -3.05 -1.99 5.70
CA ILE A 41 -3.35 -3.10 4.80
C ILE A 41 -4.86 -3.14 4.56
N ALA A 42 -5.27 -3.15 3.31
CA ALA A 42 -6.65 -3.32 2.91
C ALA A 42 -6.77 -4.58 2.04
N TYR A 43 -7.64 -5.51 2.43
CA TYR A 43 -7.74 -6.86 1.86
C TYR A 43 -9.16 -7.19 1.38
N ALA A 44 -9.26 -7.97 0.31
CA ALA A 44 -10.52 -8.48 -0.25
C ALA A 44 -10.38 -9.94 -0.73
N TYR A 45 -11.34 -10.80 -0.39
CA TYR A 45 -11.29 -12.26 -0.62
C TYR A 45 -11.90 -12.70 -1.96
N ARG A 46 -12.99 -12.07 -2.46
CA ARG A 46 -13.61 -12.41 -3.78
C ARG A 46 -14.27 -11.19 -4.45
N GLN A 47 -14.06 -11.01 -5.76
CA GLN A 47 -14.63 -9.90 -6.54
C GLN A 47 -15.98 -10.24 -7.17
N SER A 48 -16.96 -9.33 -7.05
CA SER A 48 -18.18 -9.31 -7.87
C SER A 48 -18.13 -8.27 -9.01
N GLY A 49 -16.96 -7.83 -9.46
CA GLY A 49 -16.86 -7.02 -10.68
C GLY A 49 -15.62 -6.15 -10.86
N MET A 50 -15.05 -5.56 -9.80
CA MET A 50 -13.84 -4.74 -9.93
C MET A 50 -13.22 -4.47 -8.56
N LEU A 51 -11.98 -4.88 -8.32
CA LEU A 51 -11.25 -4.49 -7.10
C LEU A 51 -10.87 -3.02 -7.32
N MET A 52 -11.75 -2.12 -6.89
CA MET A 52 -11.42 -0.70 -6.80
C MET A 52 -10.64 -0.50 -5.50
N VAL A 53 -9.37 -0.90 -5.52
CA VAL A 53 -8.43 -0.43 -4.51
C VAL A 53 -8.30 1.07 -4.73
N HIS A 54 -8.89 1.88 -3.85
CA HIS A 54 -8.64 3.32 -3.83
C HIS A 54 -7.17 3.52 -3.47
N ARG A 55 -6.37 3.84 -4.48
CA ARG A 55 -4.93 4.05 -4.34
C ARG A 55 -4.65 5.43 -3.74
N PRO A 56 -3.45 5.65 -3.15
CA PRO A 56 -3.03 6.93 -2.62
C PRO A 56 -3.25 8.12 -3.56
N GLU A 57 -3.14 7.91 -4.88
CA GLU A 57 -3.37 8.93 -5.90
C GLU A 57 -4.78 9.52 -5.88
N SER A 58 -5.76 8.80 -5.35
CA SER A 58 -7.14 9.29 -5.23
C SER A 58 -7.45 9.78 -3.81
N CYS A 59 -7.07 9.02 -2.77
CA CYS A 59 -7.49 9.36 -1.41
C CYS A 59 -6.69 10.51 -0.77
N TYR A 60 -5.44 10.75 -1.18
CA TYR A 60 -4.68 11.90 -0.71
C TYR A 60 -5.26 13.22 -1.23
N PRO A 61 -5.50 13.39 -2.54
CA PRO A 61 -6.22 14.57 -3.06
C PRO A 61 -7.62 14.73 -2.47
N GLY A 62 -8.39 13.64 -2.32
CA GLY A 62 -9.70 13.67 -1.67
C GLY A 62 -9.63 14.14 -0.20
N SER A 63 -8.50 13.93 0.46
CA SER A 63 -8.22 14.41 1.82
C SER A 63 -7.54 15.80 1.85
N GLY A 64 -7.44 16.49 0.72
CA GLY A 64 -6.84 17.81 0.60
C GLY A 64 -5.31 17.84 0.50
N PHE A 65 -4.64 16.72 0.28
CA PHE A 65 -3.20 16.70 0.00
C PHE A 65 -2.92 16.94 -1.49
N THR A 66 -1.85 17.67 -1.77
CA THR A 66 -1.27 17.77 -3.11
C THR A 66 -0.15 16.72 -3.25
N ILE A 67 -0.19 15.93 -4.32
CA ILE A 67 0.91 15.02 -4.67
C ILE A 67 1.95 15.83 -5.44
N THR A 68 3.12 16.03 -4.85
CA THR A 68 4.21 16.84 -5.44
C THR A 68 5.24 16.00 -6.19
N ASP A 69 5.34 14.71 -5.86
CA ASP A 69 6.18 13.73 -6.56
C ASP A 69 5.50 12.36 -6.54
N ILE A 70 5.67 11.59 -7.61
CA ILE A 70 5.21 10.22 -7.75
C ILE A 70 6.10 9.45 -8.71
N ARG A 71 6.53 8.25 -8.31
CA ARG A 71 7.32 7.36 -9.17
C ARG A 71 7.12 5.89 -8.83
N ASP A 72 7.32 5.06 -9.84
CA ASP A 72 7.38 3.61 -9.66
C ASP A 72 8.70 3.21 -8.97
N VAL A 73 8.63 2.22 -8.09
CA VAL A 73 9.76 1.70 -7.31
C VAL A 73 9.68 0.18 -7.16
N ASP A 74 10.82 -0.47 -7.03
CA ASP A 74 10.91 -1.88 -6.62
C ASP A 74 11.18 -1.98 -5.13
N ILE A 75 10.22 -2.56 -4.39
CA ILE A 75 10.26 -2.63 -2.93
C ILE A 75 10.89 -3.97 -2.53
N PRO A 76 12.06 -3.99 -1.86
CA PRO A 76 12.67 -5.24 -1.43
C PRO A 76 11.88 -5.87 -0.28
N LEU A 77 11.46 -7.13 -0.42
CA LEU A 77 10.75 -7.88 0.63
C LEU A 77 11.63 -8.98 1.23
N GLY A 78 12.46 -9.66 0.44
CA GLY A 78 13.33 -10.72 0.92
C GLY A 78 14.39 -11.09 -0.11
N LYS A 79 15.16 -12.16 0.15
CA LYS A 79 16.21 -12.62 -0.77
C LYS A 79 15.64 -12.93 -2.16
N GLY A 80 15.94 -12.05 -3.11
CA GLY A 80 15.48 -12.17 -4.51
C GLY A 80 14.00 -11.87 -4.73
N ILE A 81 13.28 -11.34 -3.73
CA ILE A 81 11.85 -11.02 -3.82
C ILE A 81 11.67 -9.51 -3.71
N SER A 82 11.09 -8.91 -4.73
CA SER A 82 10.64 -7.51 -4.72
C SER A 82 9.16 -7.40 -5.10
N ALA A 83 8.53 -6.34 -4.61
CA ALA A 83 7.19 -5.94 -5.02
C ALA A 83 7.26 -4.63 -5.82
N PRO A 84 6.84 -4.63 -7.09
CA PRO A 84 6.60 -3.41 -7.84
C PRO A 84 5.54 -2.55 -7.14
N GLY A 85 5.88 -1.30 -6.88
CA GLY A 85 5.04 -0.36 -6.14
C GLY A 85 5.30 1.09 -6.55
N ARG A 86 4.83 2.00 -5.71
CA ARG A 86 4.99 3.44 -5.93
C ARG A 86 5.41 4.15 -4.66
N PHE A 87 6.20 5.20 -4.85
CA PHE A 87 6.57 6.16 -3.83
C PHE A 87 5.99 7.54 -4.19
N LEU A 88 5.35 8.20 -3.23
CA LEU A 88 4.74 9.52 -3.38
C LEU A 88 5.22 10.46 -2.30
N THR A 89 5.46 11.72 -2.69
CA THR A 89 5.52 12.86 -1.76
C THR A 89 4.17 13.58 -1.79
N THR A 90 3.55 13.74 -0.63
CA THR A 90 2.26 14.43 -0.49
C THR A 90 2.34 15.55 0.53
N VAL A 91 1.67 16.68 0.27
CA VAL A 91 1.74 17.88 1.10
C VAL A 91 0.35 18.42 1.39
N ARG A 92 0.07 18.71 2.66
CA ARG A 92 -1.12 19.46 3.12
C ARG A 92 -0.72 20.39 4.25
N ASP A 93 -0.86 21.69 4.05
CA ASP A 93 -0.43 22.72 4.99
C ASP A 93 1.05 22.55 5.41
N THR A 94 1.30 22.26 6.69
CA THR A 94 2.64 22.00 7.25
C THR A 94 3.02 20.51 7.29
N ARG A 95 2.13 19.62 6.84
CA ARG A 95 2.34 18.17 6.83
C ARG A 95 2.83 17.72 5.47
N THR A 96 4.09 17.28 5.42
CA THR A 96 4.62 16.47 4.31
C THR A 96 4.55 15.01 4.71
N GLU A 97 3.85 14.21 3.93
CA GLU A 97 3.72 12.77 4.13
C GLU A 97 4.26 12.00 2.93
N GLN A 98 5.22 11.13 3.23
CA GLN A 98 5.87 10.23 2.30
C GLN A 98 5.12 8.92 2.31
N VAL A 99 4.79 8.38 1.13
CA VAL A 99 3.92 7.22 1.00
C VAL A 99 4.59 6.18 0.12
N LEU A 100 4.79 4.98 0.65
CA LEU A 100 5.25 3.82 -0.10
C LEU A 100 4.13 2.79 -0.14
N TYR A 101 3.72 2.33 -1.32
CA TYR A 101 2.67 1.33 -1.39
C TYR A 101 2.79 0.41 -2.60
N TRP A 102 2.18 -0.76 -2.50
CA TRP A 102 2.01 -1.69 -3.61
C TRP A 102 0.66 -2.40 -3.52
N THR A 103 0.20 -2.91 -4.65
CA THR A 103 -1.03 -3.70 -4.76
C THR A 103 -0.69 -5.11 -5.20
N ARG A 104 -1.23 -6.10 -4.51
CA ARG A 104 -1.15 -7.51 -4.86
C ARG A 104 -2.51 -8.00 -5.35
N LEU A 105 -2.52 -8.72 -6.47
CA LEU A 105 -3.66 -9.45 -7.02
C LEU A 105 -3.26 -10.91 -7.26
N GLY A 106 -3.61 -11.81 -6.33
CA GLY A 106 -3.09 -13.18 -6.34
C GLY A 106 -1.56 -13.18 -6.25
N ASN A 107 -0.87 -13.53 -7.33
CA ASN A 107 0.60 -13.50 -7.44
C ASN A 107 1.13 -12.35 -8.33
N ARG A 108 0.29 -11.39 -8.71
CA ARG A 108 0.66 -10.27 -9.59
C ARG A 108 0.69 -8.94 -8.85
N PHE A 109 1.52 -8.03 -9.35
CA PHE A 109 1.77 -6.71 -8.78
C PHE A 109 1.57 -5.61 -9.83
N PRO A 110 0.31 -5.26 -10.17
CA PRO A 110 0.07 -4.21 -11.14
C PRO A 110 0.45 -2.84 -10.56
N VAL A 111 1.33 -2.12 -11.27
CA VAL A 111 1.76 -0.76 -10.89
C VAL A 111 0.86 0.33 -11.48
N SER A 112 0.13 0.04 -12.57
CA SER A 112 -0.79 0.98 -13.23
C SER A 112 -2.25 0.52 -13.20
N TRP A 113 -3.19 1.42 -13.51
CA TRP A 113 -4.61 1.08 -13.65
C TRP A 113 -4.89 0.18 -14.85
N ASP A 114 -4.17 0.39 -15.95
CA ASP A 114 -4.31 -0.40 -17.17
C ASP A 114 -3.74 -1.82 -17.00
N ASP A 115 -2.61 -1.96 -16.30
CA ASP A 115 -2.06 -3.27 -15.95
C ASP A 115 -2.99 -4.04 -15.02
N GLN A 116 -3.60 -3.34 -14.05
CA GLN A 116 -4.59 -3.94 -13.17
C GLN A 116 -5.80 -4.44 -13.95
N ARG A 117 -6.36 -3.63 -14.86
CA ARG A 117 -7.50 -4.03 -15.71
C ARG A 117 -7.16 -5.22 -16.62
N ARG A 118 -5.99 -5.20 -17.27
CA ARG A 118 -5.52 -6.32 -18.11
C ARG A 118 -5.34 -7.59 -17.29
N SER A 119 -4.76 -7.48 -16.09
CA SER A 119 -4.56 -8.64 -15.23
C SER A 119 -5.88 -9.26 -14.80
N ILE A 120 -6.84 -8.44 -14.35
CA ILE A 120 -8.17 -8.88 -13.96
C ILE A 120 -8.89 -9.52 -15.15
N ALA A 121 -8.83 -8.91 -16.34
CA ALA A 121 -9.47 -9.46 -17.53
C ALA A 121 -8.91 -10.84 -17.91
N MET A 122 -7.58 -11.02 -17.90
CA MET A 122 -6.95 -12.31 -18.19
C MET A 122 -7.27 -13.38 -17.13
N GLN A 123 -7.36 -12.99 -15.85
CA GLN A 123 -7.68 -13.90 -14.76
C GLN A 123 -9.16 -14.31 -14.78
N ASN A 124 -10.07 -13.37 -15.05
CA ASN A 124 -11.49 -13.65 -15.25
C ASN A 124 -11.72 -14.59 -16.45
N LEU A 125 -11.00 -14.40 -17.56
CA LEU A 125 -11.07 -15.29 -18.71
C LEU A 125 -10.59 -16.72 -18.37
N ALA A 126 -9.65 -16.85 -17.43
CA ALA A 126 -9.19 -18.13 -16.89
C ALA A 126 -10.08 -18.70 -15.76
N GLY A 127 -11.21 -18.05 -15.44
CA GLY A 127 -12.12 -18.47 -14.35
C GLY A 127 -11.55 -18.25 -12.93
N LEU A 128 -10.48 -17.46 -12.79
CA LEU A 128 -9.82 -17.19 -11.53
C LEU A 128 -10.28 -15.84 -10.96
N VAL A 129 -10.78 -15.85 -9.73
CA VAL A 129 -11.05 -14.63 -8.94
C VAL A 129 -9.99 -14.55 -7.85
N PRO A 130 -8.83 -13.91 -8.11
CA PRO A 130 -7.78 -13.81 -7.11
C PRO A 130 -8.20 -12.83 -6.03
N ASP A 131 -7.72 -13.11 -4.82
CA ASP A 131 -7.81 -12.16 -3.73
C ASP A 131 -6.88 -10.95 -3.97
N GLY A 132 -7.16 -9.86 -3.28
CA GLY A 132 -6.47 -8.58 -3.48
C GLY A 132 -6.03 -7.95 -2.17
N ALA A 133 -4.87 -7.29 -2.19
CA ALA A 133 -4.41 -6.49 -1.06
C ALA A 133 -3.73 -5.19 -1.54
N LEU A 134 -3.98 -4.08 -0.86
CA LEU A 134 -3.12 -2.90 -0.88
C LEU A 134 -2.36 -2.82 0.43
N ILE A 135 -1.05 -2.72 0.31
CA ILE A 135 -0.14 -2.53 1.44
C ILE A 135 0.44 -1.13 1.28
N ARG A 136 0.27 -0.30 2.30
CA ARG A 136 0.76 1.08 2.35
C ARG A 136 1.54 1.31 3.63
N PHE A 137 2.71 1.92 3.48
CA PHE A 137 3.43 2.58 4.54
C PHE A 137 3.37 4.09 4.30
N SER A 138 3.27 4.85 5.38
CA SER A 138 3.52 6.29 5.31
C SER A 138 4.27 6.81 6.52
N ILE A 139 5.03 7.88 6.30
CA ILE A 139 5.80 8.59 7.32
C ILE A 139 5.56 10.09 7.11
N ILE A 140 5.30 10.81 8.20
CA ILE A 140 5.26 12.28 8.19
C ILE A 140 6.70 12.77 8.34
N ASP A 141 7.34 13.13 7.23
CA ASP A 141 8.73 13.57 7.17
C ASP A 141 8.97 14.43 5.91
N PRO A 142 9.58 15.63 6.04
CA PRO A 142 9.99 16.41 4.87
C PRO A 142 11.13 15.77 4.05
N ASP A 143 11.95 14.87 4.63
CA ASP A 143 13.02 14.16 3.92
C ASP A 143 12.50 12.89 3.22
N ALA A 144 12.14 13.06 1.95
CA ALA A 144 11.65 11.96 1.12
C ALA A 144 12.64 10.79 1.00
N LYS A 145 13.96 11.07 0.94
CA LYS A 145 14.98 10.04 0.74
C LYS A 145 15.19 9.21 1.99
N ALA A 146 15.24 9.86 3.16
CA ALA A 146 15.34 9.17 4.44
C ALA A 146 14.08 8.34 4.72
N ALA A 147 12.89 8.90 4.45
CA ALA A 147 11.63 8.19 4.64
C ALA A 147 11.47 6.99 3.71
N GLU A 148 11.84 7.11 2.43
CA GLU A 148 11.83 6.00 1.47
C GLU A 148 12.74 4.86 1.94
N ALA A 149 13.99 5.16 2.29
CA ALA A 149 14.93 4.15 2.76
C ALA A 149 14.41 3.44 4.03
N THR A 150 13.80 4.19 4.93
CA THR A 150 13.18 3.68 6.16
C THR A 150 12.02 2.74 5.85
N MET A 151 11.09 3.15 4.97
CA MET A 151 9.94 2.33 4.58
C MET A 151 10.35 1.08 3.79
N MET A 152 11.36 1.16 2.92
CA MET A 152 11.90 -0.01 2.20
C MET A 152 12.56 -1.01 3.17
N GLY A 153 13.36 -0.53 4.11
CA GLY A 153 13.96 -1.38 5.15
C GLY A 153 12.91 -2.03 6.05
N PHE A 154 11.86 -1.29 6.39
CA PHE A 154 10.72 -1.80 7.14
C PHE A 154 9.94 -2.86 6.35
N ALA A 155 9.68 -2.64 5.05
CA ALA A 155 9.01 -3.61 4.18
C ALA A 155 9.71 -4.97 4.21
N LYS A 156 11.05 -4.96 4.03
CA LYS A 156 11.90 -6.15 4.10
C LYS A 156 11.81 -6.82 5.47
N THR A 157 11.96 -6.04 6.54
CA THR A 157 11.97 -6.57 7.91
C THR A 157 10.61 -7.18 8.28
N LEU A 158 9.51 -6.53 7.91
CA LEU A 158 8.15 -7.01 8.12
C LEU A 158 7.94 -8.34 7.41
N PHE A 159 8.32 -8.43 6.13
CA PHE A 159 8.19 -9.66 5.35
C PHE A 159 9.01 -10.81 5.93
N GLU A 160 10.26 -10.58 6.29
CA GLU A 160 11.14 -11.60 6.87
C GLU A 160 10.62 -12.09 8.24
N SER A 161 9.98 -11.21 9.00
CA SER A 161 9.38 -11.50 10.32
C SER A 161 8.01 -12.21 10.23
N CYS A 162 7.37 -12.20 9.06
CA CYS A 162 6.09 -12.89 8.87
C CYS A 162 6.26 -14.40 8.71
N GLY A 163 5.27 -15.16 9.21
CA GLY A 163 5.06 -16.54 8.79
C GLY A 163 4.47 -16.64 7.38
N ALA A 164 4.27 -17.86 6.88
CA ALA A 164 3.83 -18.13 5.51
C ALA A 164 2.60 -17.33 5.07
N SER A 165 1.56 -17.22 5.91
CA SER A 165 0.35 -16.46 5.56
C SER A 165 0.61 -14.96 5.40
N GLY A 166 1.50 -14.38 6.20
CA GLY A 166 1.88 -12.97 6.09
C GLY A 166 2.72 -12.71 4.84
N ARG A 167 3.67 -13.60 4.53
CA ARG A 167 4.45 -13.51 3.30
C ARG A 167 3.58 -13.67 2.05
N ALA A 168 2.61 -14.59 2.07
CA ALA A 168 1.62 -14.74 1.01
C ALA A 168 0.78 -13.47 0.81
N LEU A 169 0.40 -12.79 1.90
CA LEU A 169 -0.35 -11.54 1.83
C LEU A 169 0.47 -10.41 1.19
N LEU A 170 1.76 -10.29 1.55
CA LEU A 170 2.65 -9.21 1.11
C LEU A 170 3.24 -9.43 -0.28
N ALA A 171 3.64 -10.67 -0.61
CA ALA A 171 4.37 -11.04 -1.82
C ALA A 171 3.65 -12.06 -2.71
N GLY A 172 2.44 -12.51 -2.36
CA GLY A 172 1.72 -13.53 -3.12
C GLY A 172 2.04 -14.95 -2.67
N PRO A 173 1.08 -15.90 -2.74
CA PRO A 173 1.25 -17.28 -2.30
C PRO A 173 2.47 -18.02 -2.86
N ILE A 174 2.96 -17.69 -4.07
CA ILE A 174 4.14 -18.34 -4.67
C ILE A 174 5.45 -17.85 -4.04
N ASN A 175 5.44 -16.65 -3.46
CA ASN A 175 6.61 -16.01 -2.86
C ASN A 175 6.57 -16.08 -1.32
N ALA A 176 5.70 -16.94 -0.76
CA ALA A 176 5.41 -17.06 0.66
C ALA A 176 6.41 -17.94 1.42
#